data_AF-A0A2H9NCX3-F1
#
_entry.id   AF-A0A2H9NCX3-F1
#
_cell.length_a   1.000
_cell.length_b   1.000
_cell.length_c   1.000
_cell.angle_alpha   90.00
_cell.angle_beta   90.00
_cell.angle_gamma   90.00
#
_symmetry.space_group_name_H-M   'P 1'
#
loop_
_entity.id
_entity.type
_entity.pdbx_description
1 polymer ?
#
loop_
_entity_poly.entity_id
_entity_poly.type
_entity_poly.pdbx_seq_one_letter_code
_entity_poly.pdbx_strand_id
1 'polypeptide(L)'
;MKVLFLGGGEMPKNLSDWLNDIMKESVIYTEERIDIDFVKRRDPEIIVTYNYKYILGREVINYPPLGCINLHISYLPWNRGAHPNLWSFLEDTPKGVTIHYINECIDSGDIIVQKEIDIDPEKETLRSSYMKLHEEIQKLFKENWIMIKNSRIKRMPQRGGAVSITSKISRPSNLSLERKDGTRPLKNYSQFINKKITFFPLLQVDKKIIEKIRNWRNSKEIRNYMYNDSYITKEEHQKWYESLKNRENTKVWVVYVGNTPIGIVDLIHLDHKNKITDWGFYIGDKKFKGKGLGKVILYNLMNYVFEKMDIYKMHTSVLENNTVAMNLYKKMGFKKEGRLRKHLLRDNKYIDLFIIGILKEEWNEISSTLKTKYDLPDEEFM
;
A
#
# COMPACT_ATOMS: atom_id res chain seq x y z
N MET A 1 19.85 -35.69 -15.50
CA MET A 1 18.63 -35.29 -16.20
C MET A 1 18.84 -33.92 -16.83
N LYS A 2 18.25 -33.65 -17.99
CA LYS A 2 18.25 -32.32 -18.63
C LYS A 2 17.14 -31.45 -18.04
N VAL A 3 17.52 -30.36 -17.39
CA VAL A 3 16.60 -29.42 -16.74
C VAL A 3 16.66 -28.08 -17.47
N LEU A 4 15.52 -27.59 -17.93
CA LEU A 4 15.40 -26.21 -18.38
C LEU A 4 14.84 -25.38 -17.22
N PHE A 5 15.67 -24.48 -16.69
CA PHE A 5 15.35 -23.65 -15.52
C PHE A 5 15.05 -22.22 -15.97
N LEU A 6 13.85 -21.73 -15.66
CA LEU A 6 13.33 -20.43 -16.08
C LEU A 6 13.13 -19.54 -14.85
N GLY A 7 13.77 -18.38 -14.82
CA GLY A 7 13.62 -17.46 -13.69
C GLY A 7 14.40 -16.17 -13.87
N GLY A 8 14.06 -15.13 -13.10
CA GLY A 8 14.75 -13.85 -13.12
C GLY A 8 15.42 -13.51 -11.78
N GLY A 9 16.67 -13.07 -11.84
CA GLY A 9 17.42 -12.56 -10.68
C GLY A 9 18.25 -13.61 -9.92
N GLU A 10 18.84 -13.19 -8.80
CA GLU A 10 19.85 -13.99 -8.09
C GLU A 10 19.28 -15.27 -7.45
N MET A 11 18.06 -15.24 -6.90
CA MET A 11 17.51 -16.41 -6.20
C MET A 11 17.26 -17.59 -7.16
N PRO A 12 16.60 -17.41 -8.33
CA PRO A 12 16.50 -18.47 -9.34
C PRO A 12 17.86 -18.96 -9.84
N LYS A 13 18.80 -18.05 -10.10
CA LYS A 13 20.14 -18.42 -10.55
C LYS A 13 20.85 -19.31 -9.54
N ASN A 14 20.89 -18.92 -8.27
CA ASN A 14 21.53 -19.71 -7.20
C ASN A 14 20.91 -21.11 -7.05
N LEU A 15 19.59 -21.23 -7.22
CA LEU A 15 18.91 -22.53 -7.16
C LEU A 15 19.24 -23.40 -8.38
N SER A 16 19.36 -22.80 -9.57
CA SER A 16 19.80 -23.49 -10.79
C SER A 16 21.25 -23.98 -10.69
N ASP A 17 22.13 -23.20 -10.06
CA ASP A 17 23.53 -23.58 -9.83
C ASP A 17 23.62 -24.74 -8.84
N TRP A 18 22.81 -24.73 -7.79
CA TRP A 18 22.71 -25.87 -6.88
C TRP A 18 22.31 -27.17 -7.61
N LEU A 19 21.37 -27.12 -8.55
CA LEU A 19 21.00 -28.29 -9.36
C LEU A 19 22.17 -28.78 -10.23
N ASN A 20 22.89 -27.86 -10.87
CA ASN A 20 24.01 -28.20 -11.74
C ASN A 20 25.22 -28.72 -10.94
N ASP A 21 25.60 -28.00 -9.90
CA ASP A 21 26.88 -28.18 -9.23
C ASP A 21 26.80 -29.24 -8.12
N ILE A 22 25.68 -29.30 -7.41
CA ILE A 22 25.49 -30.22 -6.28
C ILE A 22 24.73 -31.47 -6.73
N MET A 23 23.61 -31.30 -7.44
CA MET A 23 22.81 -32.44 -7.90
C MET A 23 23.32 -33.09 -9.20
N LYS A 24 24.32 -32.47 -9.84
CA LYS A 24 24.96 -32.95 -11.09
C LYS A 24 23.96 -33.13 -12.24
N GLU A 25 22.93 -32.30 -12.28
CA GLU A 25 21.97 -32.25 -13.37
C GLU A 25 22.50 -31.40 -14.53
N SER A 26 22.06 -31.66 -15.76
CA SER A 26 22.42 -30.83 -16.91
C SER A 26 21.43 -29.66 -16.99
N VAL A 27 21.80 -28.51 -16.43
CA VAL A 27 20.90 -27.36 -16.28
C VAL A 27 21.14 -26.32 -17.37
N ILE A 28 20.06 -25.90 -18.03
CA ILE A 28 20.04 -24.75 -18.93
C ILE A 28 19.22 -23.67 -18.26
N TYR A 29 19.84 -22.55 -17.91
CA TYR A 29 19.18 -21.41 -17.27
C TYR A 29 18.85 -20.32 -18.31
N THR A 30 17.66 -19.72 -18.21
CA THR A 30 17.34 -18.50 -18.96
C THR A 30 16.31 -17.63 -18.24
N GLU A 31 16.48 -16.32 -18.35
CA GLU A 31 15.50 -15.32 -17.90
C GLU A 31 14.63 -14.80 -19.04
N GLU A 32 14.98 -15.18 -20.28
CA GLU A 32 14.37 -14.67 -21.49
C GLU A 32 13.06 -15.40 -21.81
N ARG A 33 12.25 -14.76 -22.66
CA ARG A 33 11.06 -15.40 -23.19
C ARG A 33 11.47 -16.56 -24.08
N ILE A 34 10.84 -17.72 -23.87
CA ILE A 34 11.08 -18.93 -24.68
C ILE A 34 9.87 -19.26 -25.55
N ASP A 35 10.11 -20.02 -26.61
CA ASP A 35 9.12 -20.63 -27.48
C ASP A 35 9.34 -22.14 -27.59
N ILE A 36 8.47 -22.83 -28.34
CA ILE A 36 8.56 -24.28 -28.52
C ILE A 36 9.85 -24.70 -29.23
N ASP A 37 10.37 -23.92 -30.17
CA ASP A 37 11.58 -24.26 -30.90
C ASP A 37 12.83 -24.17 -30.01
N PHE A 38 12.85 -23.20 -29.09
CA PHE A 38 13.86 -23.09 -28.06
C PHE A 38 13.91 -24.34 -27.18
N VAL A 39 12.74 -24.87 -26.81
CA VAL A 39 12.59 -26.07 -25.97
C VAL A 39 13.00 -27.31 -26.75
N LYS A 40 12.49 -27.51 -27.97
CA LYS A 40 12.82 -28.66 -28.85
C LYS A 40 14.32 -28.81 -29.09
N ARG A 41 15.03 -27.71 -29.33
CA ARG A 41 16.50 -27.74 -29.55
C ARG A 41 17.29 -28.22 -28.33
N ARG A 42 16.73 -28.11 -27.14
CA ARG A 42 17.40 -28.44 -25.87
C ARG A 42 16.94 -29.77 -25.29
N ASP A 43 15.73 -30.18 -25.67
CA ASP A 43 15.11 -31.44 -25.30
C ASP A 43 15.16 -31.70 -23.78
N PRO A 44 14.56 -30.81 -22.96
CA PRO A 44 14.57 -30.97 -21.51
C PRO A 44 13.60 -32.06 -21.07
N GLU A 45 14.00 -32.82 -20.04
CA GLU A 45 13.14 -33.82 -19.42
C GLU A 45 12.10 -33.17 -18.49
N ILE A 46 12.45 -32.02 -17.89
CA ILE A 46 11.60 -31.21 -17.02
C ILE A 46 11.89 -29.72 -17.22
N ILE A 47 10.84 -28.89 -17.08
CA ILE A 47 10.98 -27.43 -16.98
C ILE A 47 10.66 -27.01 -15.55
N VAL A 48 11.53 -26.19 -14.96
CA VAL A 48 11.34 -25.61 -13.62
C VAL A 48 11.23 -24.10 -13.75
N THR A 49 10.16 -23.50 -13.24
CA THR A 49 10.00 -22.04 -13.19
C THR A 49 10.08 -21.53 -11.76
N TYR A 50 10.77 -20.41 -11.58
CA TYR A 50 10.87 -19.73 -10.30
C TYR A 50 11.10 -18.23 -10.53
N ASN A 51 10.15 -17.38 -10.13
CA ASN A 51 10.14 -15.94 -10.48
C ASN A 51 10.25 -15.68 -12.00
N TYR A 52 9.65 -16.54 -12.82
CA TYR A 52 9.60 -16.34 -14.26
C TYR A 52 8.42 -15.45 -14.65
N LYS A 53 8.68 -14.39 -15.42
CA LYS A 53 7.69 -13.32 -15.69
C LYS A 53 6.81 -13.56 -16.92
N TYR A 54 7.08 -14.60 -17.70
CA TYR A 54 6.36 -14.89 -18.95
C TYR A 54 5.45 -16.11 -18.80
N ILE A 55 4.29 -16.07 -19.46
CA ILE A 55 3.36 -17.20 -19.52
C ILE A 55 3.90 -18.22 -20.53
N LEU A 56 3.93 -19.50 -20.14
CA LEU A 56 4.31 -20.60 -21.02
C LEU A 56 3.13 -20.98 -21.92
N GLY A 57 3.40 -21.15 -23.21
CA GLY A 57 2.40 -21.64 -24.17
C GLY A 57 2.11 -23.14 -23.97
N ARG A 58 0.92 -23.58 -24.38
CA ARG A 58 0.48 -24.99 -24.27
C ARG A 58 1.49 -26.00 -24.82
N GLU A 59 2.10 -25.69 -25.97
CA GLU A 59 3.09 -26.58 -26.59
C GLU A 59 4.34 -26.76 -25.73
N VAL A 60 4.80 -25.68 -25.08
CA VAL A 60 5.93 -25.72 -24.14
C VAL A 60 5.55 -26.51 -22.89
N ILE A 61 4.35 -26.30 -22.35
CA ILE A 61 3.86 -26.97 -21.14
C ILE A 61 3.81 -28.50 -21.33
N ASN A 62 3.38 -28.95 -22.51
CA ASN A 62 3.17 -30.37 -22.80
C ASN A 62 4.41 -31.08 -23.38
N TYR A 63 5.50 -30.36 -23.67
CA TYR A 63 6.70 -30.94 -24.28
C TYR A 63 7.50 -31.84 -23.33
N PRO A 64 7.97 -31.37 -22.15
CA PRO A 64 8.84 -32.17 -21.31
C PRO A 64 8.09 -33.39 -20.74
N PRO A 65 8.66 -34.61 -20.77
CA PRO A 65 8.01 -35.82 -20.31
C PRO A 65 7.63 -35.79 -18.81
N LEU A 66 8.40 -35.08 -17.99
CA LEU A 66 8.10 -34.90 -16.56
C LEU A 66 7.21 -33.68 -16.29
N GLY A 67 6.87 -32.91 -17.33
CA GLY A 67 6.06 -31.71 -17.27
C GLY A 67 6.83 -30.46 -16.87
N CYS A 68 6.07 -29.39 -16.64
CA CYS A 68 6.57 -28.10 -16.16
C CYS A 68 6.11 -27.90 -14.72
N ILE A 69 7.01 -27.45 -13.83
CA ILE A 69 6.70 -27.16 -12.43
C ILE A 69 7.05 -25.71 -12.08
N ASN A 70 6.31 -25.12 -11.16
CA ASN A 70 6.53 -23.76 -10.66
C ASN A 70 6.77 -23.75 -9.15
N LEU A 71 7.67 -22.88 -8.70
CA LEU A 71 7.91 -22.55 -7.30
C LEU A 71 7.18 -21.26 -6.98
N HIS A 72 6.03 -21.37 -6.31
CA HIS A 72 5.16 -20.24 -5.98
C HIS A 72 5.18 -19.95 -4.49
N ILE A 73 5.35 -18.68 -4.12
CA ILE A 73 5.45 -18.24 -2.71
C ILE A 73 4.06 -17.94 -2.10
N SER A 74 3.09 -18.83 -2.35
CA SER A 74 1.80 -18.84 -1.67
C SER A 74 1.44 -20.25 -1.21
N TYR A 75 0.50 -20.34 -0.25
CA TYR A 75 -0.12 -21.60 0.14
C TYR A 75 -1.32 -21.87 -0.79
N LEU A 76 -1.05 -22.42 -1.97
CA LEU A 76 -2.09 -22.63 -2.99
C LEU A 76 -3.17 -23.57 -2.45
N PRO A 77 -4.46 -23.34 -2.78
CA PRO A 77 -4.97 -22.45 -3.84
C PRO A 77 -5.08 -20.95 -3.51
N TRP A 78 -4.67 -20.51 -2.32
CA TRP A 78 -4.76 -19.10 -1.95
C TRP A 78 -3.73 -18.24 -2.70
N ASN A 79 -4.15 -17.04 -3.10
CA ASN A 79 -3.30 -16.01 -3.72
C ASN A 79 -2.52 -16.50 -4.96
N ARG A 80 -3.23 -17.09 -5.92
CA ARG A 80 -2.68 -17.35 -7.28
C ARG A 80 -2.22 -16.05 -7.95
N GLY A 81 -1.31 -16.10 -8.90
CA GLY A 81 -0.91 -14.95 -9.72
C GLY A 81 0.10 -14.03 -9.04
N ALA A 82 0.01 -12.73 -9.35
CA ALA A 82 1.06 -11.77 -9.01
C ALA A 82 0.98 -11.28 -7.56
N HIS A 83 2.16 -10.98 -7.00
CA HIS A 83 2.35 -10.46 -5.63
C HIS A 83 1.67 -11.26 -4.49
N PRO A 84 1.77 -12.61 -4.48
CA PRO A 84 1.09 -13.48 -3.52
C PRO A 84 1.40 -13.15 -2.04
N ASN A 85 2.66 -12.82 -1.72
CA ASN A 85 3.06 -12.46 -0.36
C ASN A 85 2.23 -11.29 0.16
N LEU A 86 2.08 -10.24 -0.64
CA LEU A 86 1.28 -9.08 -0.27
C LEU A 86 -0.19 -9.47 -0.08
N TRP A 87 -0.81 -10.07 -1.09
CA TRP A 87 -2.24 -10.42 -1.06
C TRP A 87 -2.58 -11.35 0.11
N SER A 88 -1.65 -12.22 0.51
CA SER A 88 -1.86 -13.09 1.67
C SER A 88 -2.11 -12.31 2.97
N PHE A 89 -1.49 -11.14 3.14
CA PHE A 89 -1.77 -10.25 4.29
C PHE A 89 -3.01 -9.40 4.09
N LEU A 90 -3.38 -9.10 2.85
CA LEU A 90 -4.55 -8.26 2.54
C LEU A 90 -5.85 -9.01 2.73
N GLU A 91 -5.86 -10.28 2.35
CA GLU A 91 -7.04 -11.15 2.34
C GLU A 91 -7.10 -12.06 3.57
N ASP A 92 -6.09 -11.95 4.44
CA ASP A 92 -5.93 -12.79 5.63
C ASP A 92 -6.00 -14.29 5.34
N THR A 93 -5.34 -14.71 4.27
CA THR A 93 -5.27 -16.11 3.83
C THR A 93 -4.03 -16.81 4.40
N PRO A 94 -3.98 -18.14 4.42
CA PRO A 94 -2.77 -18.87 4.85
C PRO A 94 -1.52 -18.42 4.09
N LYS A 95 -0.42 -18.21 4.81
CA LYS A 95 0.88 -17.89 4.24
C LYS A 95 1.68 -19.17 4.08
N GLY A 96 2.40 -19.30 2.98
CA GLY A 96 3.13 -20.53 2.70
C GLY A 96 3.74 -20.52 1.32
N VAL A 97 4.26 -21.68 0.95
CA VAL A 97 4.96 -21.90 -0.31
C VAL A 97 4.46 -23.20 -0.94
N THR A 98 4.39 -23.22 -2.27
CA THR A 98 3.88 -24.37 -3.02
C THR A 98 4.73 -24.65 -4.25
N ILE A 99 5.07 -25.92 -4.44
CA ILE A 99 5.59 -26.44 -5.71
C ILE A 99 4.42 -27.16 -6.40
N HIS A 100 4.11 -26.76 -7.63
CA HIS A 100 2.98 -27.31 -8.38
C HIS A 100 3.30 -27.46 -9.86
N TYR A 101 2.53 -28.29 -10.57
CA TYR A 101 2.59 -28.37 -12.02
C TYR A 101 2.01 -27.12 -12.67
N ILE A 102 2.56 -26.72 -13.81
CA ILE A 102 2.01 -25.66 -14.66
C ILE A 102 0.96 -26.28 -15.59
N ASN A 103 -0.16 -25.60 -15.75
CA ASN A 103 -1.15 -25.84 -16.79
C ASN A 103 -1.45 -24.51 -17.53
N GLU A 104 -2.46 -24.50 -18.40
CA GLU A 104 -2.83 -23.30 -19.18
C GLU A 104 -3.33 -22.12 -18.31
N CYS A 105 -3.69 -22.40 -17.06
CA CYS A 105 -4.23 -21.44 -16.11
C CYS A 105 -3.18 -21.04 -15.06
N ILE A 106 -3.17 -19.76 -14.69
CA ILE A 106 -2.18 -19.21 -13.75
C ILE A 106 -2.29 -19.91 -12.38
N ASP A 107 -1.16 -20.49 -11.94
CA ASP A 107 -0.96 -21.12 -10.63
C ASP A 107 -2.06 -22.11 -10.19
N SER A 108 -2.66 -22.84 -11.14
CA SER A 108 -3.82 -23.71 -10.87
C SER A 108 -3.57 -25.20 -11.05
N GLY A 109 -2.38 -25.60 -11.52
CA GLY A 109 -2.07 -27.01 -11.71
C GLY A 109 -1.86 -27.77 -10.40
N ASP A 110 -1.79 -29.09 -10.52
CA ASP A 110 -1.74 -29.99 -9.36
C ASP A 110 -0.54 -29.70 -8.45
N ILE A 111 -0.78 -29.68 -7.15
CA ILE A 111 0.25 -29.50 -6.12
C ILE A 111 1.12 -30.76 -6.07
N ILE A 112 2.43 -30.52 -5.97
CA ILE A 112 3.46 -31.53 -5.71
C ILE A 112 3.71 -31.59 -4.20
N VAL A 113 4.03 -30.44 -3.61
CA VAL A 113 4.28 -30.28 -2.18
C VAL A 113 4.03 -28.82 -1.78
N GLN A 114 3.58 -28.61 -0.55
CA GLN A 114 3.37 -27.27 0.02
C GLN A 114 3.77 -27.23 1.48
N LYS A 115 4.06 -26.04 1.97
CA LYS A 115 4.37 -25.79 3.38
C LYS A 115 3.71 -24.49 3.83
N GLU A 116 2.91 -24.57 4.87
CA GLU A 116 2.38 -23.40 5.56
C GLU A 116 3.48 -22.79 6.43
N ILE A 117 3.54 -21.46 6.48
CA ILE A 117 4.58 -20.70 7.16
C ILE A 117 3.92 -19.70 8.09
N ASP A 118 4.24 -19.82 9.38
CA ASP A 118 3.84 -18.83 10.36
C ASP A 118 4.66 -17.53 10.21
N ILE A 119 3.97 -16.40 10.13
CA ILE A 119 4.57 -15.07 9.97
C ILE A 119 3.96 -14.15 11.01
N ASP A 120 4.78 -13.77 11.99
CA ASP A 120 4.39 -12.88 13.07
C ASP A 120 4.27 -11.42 12.56
N PRO A 121 3.06 -10.86 12.44
CA PRO A 121 2.87 -9.53 11.86
C PRO A 121 3.39 -8.39 12.77
N GLU A 122 3.71 -8.69 14.03
CA GLU A 122 4.30 -7.73 14.96
C GLU A 122 5.82 -7.58 14.74
N LYS A 123 6.49 -8.64 14.28
CA LYS A 123 7.95 -8.70 14.10
C LYS A 123 8.39 -8.57 12.65
N GLU A 124 7.54 -8.98 11.71
CA GLU A 124 7.87 -9.09 10.31
C GLU A 124 7.38 -7.88 9.49
N THR A 125 8.08 -7.60 8.40
CA THR A 125 7.72 -6.62 7.36
C THR A 125 7.36 -7.37 6.07
N LEU A 126 6.83 -6.66 5.06
CA LEU A 126 6.54 -7.29 3.77
C LEU A 126 7.83 -7.80 3.10
N ARG A 127 8.95 -7.09 3.27
CA ARG A 127 10.28 -7.53 2.82
C ARG A 127 10.78 -8.77 3.57
N SER A 128 10.74 -8.78 4.91
CA SER A 128 11.28 -9.92 5.67
C SER A 128 10.42 -11.18 5.50
N SER A 129 9.09 -11.03 5.44
CA SER A 129 8.19 -12.13 5.05
C SER A 129 8.46 -12.63 3.64
N TYR A 130 8.69 -11.75 2.66
CA TYR A 130 9.06 -12.14 1.29
C TYR A 130 10.34 -12.98 1.27
N MET A 131 11.38 -12.54 1.99
CA MET A 131 12.64 -13.29 2.12
C MET A 131 12.41 -14.65 2.76
N LYS A 132 11.65 -14.72 3.85
CA LYS A 132 11.32 -15.96 4.56
C LYS A 132 10.59 -16.97 3.66
N LEU A 133 9.60 -16.51 2.88
CA LEU A 133 8.92 -17.36 1.90
C LEU A 133 9.90 -17.87 0.83
N HIS A 134 10.81 -17.03 0.34
CA HIS A 134 11.80 -17.44 -0.66
C HIS A 134 12.86 -18.41 -0.11
N GLU A 135 13.25 -18.28 1.16
CA GLU A 135 14.12 -19.25 1.83
C GLU A 135 13.42 -20.61 1.96
N GLU A 136 12.16 -20.61 2.38
CA GLU A 136 11.38 -21.83 2.60
C GLU A 136 11.03 -22.55 1.29
N ILE A 137 10.67 -21.85 0.20
CA ILE A 137 10.41 -22.52 -1.09
C ILE A 137 11.67 -23.17 -1.67
N GLN A 138 12.84 -22.53 -1.51
CA GLN A 138 14.12 -23.10 -1.93
C GLN A 138 14.47 -24.34 -1.11
N LYS A 139 14.27 -24.28 0.21
CA LYS A 139 14.45 -25.44 1.10
C LYS A 139 13.52 -26.58 0.70
N LEU A 140 12.23 -26.29 0.53
CA LEU A 140 11.22 -27.27 0.14
C LEU A 140 11.57 -27.93 -1.21
N PHE A 141 12.05 -27.14 -2.18
CA PHE A 141 12.49 -27.67 -3.47
C PHE A 141 13.69 -28.62 -3.33
N LYS A 142 14.72 -28.21 -2.58
CA LYS A 142 15.92 -29.02 -2.35
C LYS A 142 15.60 -30.35 -1.65
N GLU A 143 14.75 -30.31 -0.62
CA GLU A 143 14.30 -31.49 0.13
C GLU A 143 13.52 -32.48 -0.74
N ASN A 144 12.79 -31.99 -1.75
CA ASN A 144 11.91 -32.82 -2.59
C ASN A 144 12.47 -33.12 -3.99
N TRP A 145 13.64 -32.59 -4.37
CA TRP A 145 14.21 -32.76 -5.72
C TRP A 145 14.36 -34.23 -6.14
N ILE A 146 14.81 -35.10 -5.21
CA ILE A 146 14.98 -36.53 -5.50
C ILE A 146 13.65 -37.22 -5.81
N MET A 147 12.55 -36.79 -5.19
CA MET A 147 11.22 -37.31 -5.50
C MET A 147 10.71 -36.76 -6.84
N ILE A 148 10.96 -35.48 -7.11
CA ILE A 148 10.63 -34.80 -8.37
C ILE A 148 11.28 -35.51 -9.55
N LYS A 149 12.60 -35.69 -9.54
CA LYS A 149 13.32 -36.27 -10.66
C LYS A 149 12.94 -37.72 -10.96
N ASN A 150 12.53 -38.47 -9.94
CA ASN A 150 12.20 -39.89 -10.05
C ASN A 150 10.71 -40.15 -10.33
N SER A 151 9.90 -39.11 -10.59
CA SER A 151 8.44 -39.21 -10.80
C SER A 151 7.68 -39.92 -9.67
N ARG A 152 8.19 -39.88 -8.43
CA ARG A 152 7.55 -40.53 -7.26
C ARG A 152 6.56 -39.62 -6.55
N ILE A 153 6.00 -38.65 -7.27
CA ILE A 153 5.15 -37.60 -6.69
C ILE A 153 3.68 -37.98 -6.83
N LYS A 154 2.93 -37.76 -5.74
CA LYS A 154 1.47 -37.74 -5.79
C LYS A 154 0.98 -36.38 -6.28
N ARG A 155 0.29 -36.34 -7.42
CA ARG A 155 -0.41 -35.14 -7.90
C ARG A 155 -1.62 -34.86 -7.01
N MET A 156 -1.69 -33.68 -6.43
CA MET A 156 -2.79 -33.26 -5.58
C MET A 156 -3.57 -32.13 -6.26
N PRO A 157 -4.79 -32.38 -6.77
CA PRO A 157 -5.64 -31.32 -7.30
C PRO A 157 -5.88 -30.25 -6.25
N GLN A 158 -5.79 -28.98 -6.65
CA GLN A 158 -6.13 -27.87 -5.77
C GLN A 158 -7.63 -27.90 -5.43
N ARG A 159 -7.99 -27.85 -4.15
CA ARG A 159 -9.39 -27.83 -3.67
C ARG A 159 -9.62 -26.64 -2.74
N GLY A 160 -10.70 -25.87 -2.97
CA GLY A 160 -11.01 -24.65 -2.21
C GLY A 160 -10.17 -23.43 -2.61
N GLY A 161 -10.15 -22.39 -1.77
CA GLY A 161 -9.32 -21.17 -1.92
C GLY A 161 -9.95 -20.02 -2.70
N ALA A 162 -9.71 -18.80 -2.22
CA ALA A 162 -10.05 -17.58 -2.94
C ALA A 162 -9.11 -17.41 -4.14
N VAL A 163 -9.73 -17.22 -5.29
CA VAL A 163 -9.06 -16.96 -6.56
C VAL A 163 -8.84 -15.46 -6.66
N SER A 164 -7.73 -14.98 -6.13
CA SER A 164 -7.25 -13.66 -6.50
C SER A 164 -6.49 -13.82 -7.80
N ILE A 165 -7.19 -13.97 -8.95
CA ILE A 165 -6.55 -13.85 -10.27
C ILE A 165 -6.13 -12.39 -10.41
N THR A 166 -4.98 -12.06 -9.85
CA THR A 166 -4.36 -10.74 -9.94
C THR A 166 -3.56 -10.68 -11.23
N SER A 167 -4.22 -10.93 -12.36
CA SER A 167 -3.57 -10.77 -13.67
C SER A 167 -3.23 -9.30 -13.96
N LYS A 168 -3.82 -8.33 -13.24
CA LYS A 168 -3.62 -6.88 -13.46
C LYS A 168 -3.77 -5.93 -12.25
N ILE A 169 -3.90 -6.39 -11.00
CA ILE A 169 -4.10 -5.45 -9.88
C ILE A 169 -2.74 -4.91 -9.40
N SER A 170 -2.54 -3.61 -9.59
CA SER A 170 -1.45 -2.83 -8.98
C SER A 170 -1.42 -3.04 -7.47
N ARG A 171 -0.24 -2.92 -6.84
CA ARG A 171 -0.13 -2.81 -5.37
C ARG A 171 -1.26 -1.89 -4.84
N PRO A 172 -1.98 -2.23 -3.76
CA PRO A 172 -3.03 -1.39 -3.22
C PRO A 172 -2.56 0.04 -3.10
N SER A 173 -3.34 0.88 -3.74
CA SER A 173 -3.01 2.22 -4.13
C SER A 173 -2.75 3.14 -2.95
N ASN A 174 -3.71 3.03 -2.04
CA ASN A 174 -4.04 3.98 -1.01
C ASN A 174 -3.02 4.06 0.14
N LEU A 175 -2.01 3.20 0.16
CA LEU A 175 -1.09 3.06 1.29
C LEU A 175 0.34 2.90 0.78
N SER A 176 1.26 3.74 1.26
CA SER A 176 2.69 3.41 1.20
C SER A 176 2.95 2.24 2.15
N LEU A 177 2.71 1.04 1.64
CA LEU A 177 2.69 -0.21 2.39
C LEU A 177 4.04 -0.48 3.05
N GLU A 178 5.15 -0.14 2.42
CA GLU A 178 6.46 -0.10 3.08
C GLU A 178 7.03 1.32 3.15
N ARG A 179 7.76 1.60 4.22
CA ARG A 179 8.68 2.74 4.23
C ARG A 179 9.80 2.46 3.21
N LYS A 180 10.43 3.51 2.69
CA LYS A 180 11.55 3.36 1.73
C LYS A 180 12.72 2.52 2.29
N ASP A 181 12.84 2.45 3.60
CA ASP A 181 13.84 1.65 4.32
C ASP A 181 13.39 0.19 4.58
N GLY A 182 12.17 -0.19 4.18
CA GLY A 182 11.63 -1.54 4.38
C GLY A 182 11.15 -1.85 5.80
N THR A 183 11.03 -0.86 6.69
CA THR A 183 10.82 -1.08 8.15
C THR A 183 9.37 -1.06 8.62
N ARG A 184 8.36 -1.03 7.73
CA ARG A 184 6.95 -0.95 8.19
C ARG A 184 6.43 -2.33 8.63
N PRO A 185 6.05 -2.53 9.91
CA PRO A 185 5.55 -3.83 10.39
C PRO A 185 4.19 -4.20 9.79
N LEU A 186 3.99 -5.50 9.55
CA LEU A 186 2.82 -6.08 8.87
C LEU A 186 1.49 -5.87 9.62
N LYS A 187 1.49 -5.74 10.95
CA LYS A 187 0.29 -5.43 11.76
C LYS A 187 -0.50 -4.19 11.30
N ASN A 188 0.14 -3.32 10.52
CA ASN A 188 -0.46 -2.10 10.01
C ASN A 188 -1.08 -2.23 8.62
N TYR A 189 -1.15 -3.43 8.04
CA TYR A 189 -1.59 -3.65 6.65
C TYR A 189 -3.07 -4.06 6.59
N SER A 190 -3.48 -5.11 7.30
CA SER A 190 -4.84 -5.67 7.24
C SER A 190 -5.97 -4.74 7.72
N GLN A 191 -5.67 -3.80 8.63
CA GLN A 191 -6.70 -2.95 9.26
C GLN A 191 -7.27 -1.82 8.36
N PHE A 192 -6.63 -1.52 7.23
CA PHE A 192 -6.92 -0.29 6.44
C PHE A 192 -7.18 -0.54 4.95
N ILE A 193 -6.90 -1.74 4.45
CA ILE A 193 -6.99 -2.05 3.03
C ILE A 193 -8.43 -2.46 2.75
N ASN A 194 -9.04 -1.86 1.72
CA ASN A 194 -10.46 -1.94 1.34
C ASN A 194 -11.46 -1.14 2.20
N LYS A 195 -11.02 -0.33 3.17
CA LYS A 195 -11.93 0.59 3.88
C LYS A 195 -11.97 1.94 3.17
N LYS A 196 -13.14 2.28 2.61
CA LYS A 196 -13.43 3.60 2.00
C LYS A 196 -13.09 4.72 2.99
N ILE A 197 -12.42 5.76 2.51
CA ILE A 197 -12.23 6.99 3.28
C ILE A 197 -13.37 7.93 2.94
N THR A 198 -14.07 8.44 3.93
CA THR A 198 -15.19 9.35 3.67
C THR A 198 -15.07 10.62 4.48
N PHE A 199 -15.51 11.73 3.89
CA PHE A 199 -15.54 13.04 4.53
C PHE A 199 -17.00 13.37 4.84
N PHE A 200 -17.37 13.32 6.11
CA PHE A 200 -18.76 13.53 6.54
C PHE A 200 -18.92 14.90 7.19
N PRO A 201 -19.91 15.72 6.81
CA PRO A 201 -20.10 17.06 7.38
C PRO A 201 -20.22 17.02 8.91
N LEU A 202 -19.43 17.86 9.60
CA LEU A 202 -19.39 17.88 11.07
C LEU A 202 -20.76 18.23 11.69
N LEU A 203 -21.56 19.05 11.03
CA LEU A 203 -22.89 19.43 11.53
C LEU A 203 -23.90 18.26 11.49
N GLN A 204 -23.55 17.15 10.84
CA GLN A 204 -24.41 15.98 10.67
C GLN A 204 -23.96 14.79 11.53
N VAL A 205 -22.87 14.90 12.30
CA VAL A 205 -22.41 13.79 13.17
C VAL A 205 -23.04 13.82 14.56
N ASP A 206 -23.04 12.66 15.23
CA ASP A 206 -23.47 12.53 16.61
C ASP A 206 -22.65 13.38 17.59
N LYS A 207 -23.29 13.85 18.66
CA LYS A 207 -22.65 14.58 19.77
C LYS A 207 -21.43 13.87 20.37
N LYS A 208 -21.42 12.52 20.35
CA LYS A 208 -20.27 11.71 20.80
C LYS A 208 -19.02 11.97 19.95
N ILE A 209 -19.18 12.17 18.64
CA ILE A 209 -18.08 12.47 17.73
C ILE A 209 -17.56 13.89 17.99
N ILE A 210 -18.45 14.84 18.23
CA ILE A 210 -18.09 16.22 18.61
C ILE A 210 -17.22 16.21 19.87
N GLU A 211 -17.60 15.47 20.91
CA GLU A 211 -16.78 15.37 22.13
C GLU A 211 -15.45 14.63 21.87
N LYS A 212 -15.44 13.61 20.99
CA LYS A 212 -14.21 12.93 20.55
C LYS A 212 -13.24 13.91 19.88
N ILE A 213 -13.74 14.82 19.05
CA ILE A 213 -12.97 15.88 18.39
C ILE A 213 -12.32 16.81 19.41
N ARG A 214 -13.08 17.27 20.42
CA ARG A 214 -12.54 18.10 21.51
C ARG A 214 -11.38 17.41 22.21
N ASN A 215 -11.52 16.12 22.51
CA ASN A 215 -10.48 15.33 23.15
C ASN A 215 -9.25 15.19 22.26
N TRP A 216 -9.42 14.97 20.95
CA TRP A 216 -8.29 14.98 20.01
C TRP A 216 -7.60 16.34 19.97
N ARG A 217 -8.34 17.45 19.87
CA ARG A 217 -7.81 18.82 19.87
C ARG A 217 -6.99 19.14 21.11
N ASN A 218 -7.43 18.67 22.27
CA ASN A 218 -6.74 18.87 23.54
C ASN A 218 -5.53 17.95 23.76
N SER A 219 -5.39 16.88 22.97
CA SER A 219 -4.24 15.98 23.09
C SER A 219 -2.94 16.71 22.72
N LYS A 220 -1.87 16.50 23.49
CA LYS A 220 -0.56 17.15 23.27
C LYS A 220 -0.07 16.99 21.82
N GLU A 221 -0.28 15.82 21.23
CA GLU A 221 0.17 15.52 19.86
C GLU A 221 -0.52 16.36 18.78
N ILE A 222 -1.70 16.89 19.06
CA ILE A 222 -2.44 17.76 18.13
C ILE A 222 -2.24 19.20 18.54
N ARG A 223 -2.50 19.52 19.82
CA ARG A 223 -2.42 20.85 20.42
C ARG A 223 -1.08 21.55 20.16
N ASN A 224 0.03 20.83 20.25
CA ASN A 224 1.38 21.39 20.03
C ASN A 224 1.60 21.92 18.60
N TYR A 225 0.79 21.49 17.63
CA TYR A 225 0.91 21.87 16.23
C TYR A 225 -0.21 22.80 15.75
N MET A 226 -1.03 23.31 16.66
CA MET A 226 -2.15 24.20 16.33
C MET A 226 -1.76 25.66 16.47
N TYR A 227 -2.51 26.55 15.81
CA TYR A 227 -2.32 28.00 15.95
C TYR A 227 -2.69 28.48 17.36
N ASN A 228 -3.80 27.98 17.91
CA ASN A 228 -4.16 28.15 19.32
C ASN A 228 -3.90 26.84 20.06
N ASP A 229 -3.05 26.90 21.06
CA ASP A 229 -2.69 25.79 21.94
C ASP A 229 -3.30 25.94 23.34
N SER A 230 -4.33 26.75 23.57
CA SER A 230 -5.06 26.76 24.84
C SER A 230 -5.86 25.46 25.02
N TYR A 231 -6.13 25.10 26.27
CA TYR A 231 -7.00 23.98 26.57
C TYR A 231 -8.44 24.39 26.25
N ILE A 232 -9.15 23.56 25.47
CA ILE A 232 -10.51 23.85 25.01
C ILE A 232 -11.51 23.22 25.98
N THR A 233 -12.27 24.06 26.69
CA THR A 233 -13.34 23.62 27.59
C THR A 233 -14.54 23.07 26.81
N LYS A 234 -15.48 22.41 27.49
CA LYS A 234 -16.70 21.91 26.83
C LYS A 234 -17.56 23.07 26.33
N GLU A 235 -17.63 24.14 27.10
CA GLU A 235 -18.41 25.34 26.82
C GLU A 235 -17.83 26.08 25.60
N GLU A 236 -16.51 26.22 25.52
CA GLU A 236 -15.83 26.81 24.37
C GLU A 236 -16.04 25.98 23.10
N HIS A 237 -15.89 24.66 23.20
CA HIS A 237 -16.08 23.77 22.07
C HIS A 237 -17.53 23.76 21.59
N GLN A 238 -18.50 23.83 22.51
CA GLN A 238 -19.92 23.93 22.17
C GLN A 238 -20.22 25.26 21.46
N LYS A 239 -19.68 26.39 21.95
CA LYS A 239 -19.82 27.69 21.28
C LYS A 239 -19.23 27.68 19.87
N TRP A 240 -18.05 27.06 19.70
CA TRP A 240 -17.46 26.87 18.38
C TRP A 240 -18.38 26.07 17.46
N TYR A 241 -18.86 24.90 17.91
CA TYR A 241 -19.76 24.04 17.13
C TYR A 241 -21.06 24.76 16.74
N GLU A 242 -21.71 25.45 17.67
CA GLU A 242 -22.94 26.22 17.38
C GLU A 242 -22.67 27.34 16.38
N SER A 243 -21.50 27.99 16.45
CA SER A 243 -21.14 29.04 15.50
C SER A 243 -20.99 28.53 14.06
N LEU A 244 -20.65 27.26 13.85
CA LEU A 244 -20.49 26.69 12.51
C LEU A 244 -21.80 26.64 11.72
N LYS A 245 -22.95 26.58 12.39
CA LYS A 245 -24.27 26.50 11.74
C LYS A 245 -24.58 27.74 10.90
N ASN A 246 -23.99 28.88 11.26
CA ASN A 246 -24.25 30.18 10.62
C ASN A 246 -23.04 30.73 9.86
N ARG A 247 -21.96 29.94 9.71
CA ARG A 247 -20.74 30.38 9.00
C ARG A 247 -20.75 29.85 7.57
N GLU A 248 -21.00 30.73 6.62
CA GLU A 248 -20.93 30.40 5.19
C GLU A 248 -19.49 30.26 4.68
N ASN A 249 -18.55 30.96 5.33
CA ASN A 249 -17.13 30.98 4.95
C ASN A 249 -16.31 29.83 5.58
N THR A 250 -16.96 28.84 6.18
CA THR A 250 -16.32 27.75 6.91
C THR A 250 -17.00 26.42 6.56
N LYS A 251 -16.21 25.40 6.26
CA LYS A 251 -16.68 24.02 6.10
C LYS A 251 -15.80 23.08 6.91
N VAL A 252 -16.41 22.13 7.62
CA VAL A 252 -15.69 21.18 8.46
C VAL A 252 -16.25 19.77 8.24
N TRP A 253 -15.36 18.82 7.99
CA TRP A 253 -15.71 17.41 7.84
C TRP A 253 -14.94 16.55 8.83
N VAL A 254 -15.61 15.49 9.28
CA VAL A 254 -14.99 14.39 10.00
C VAL A 254 -14.52 13.37 8.97
N VAL A 255 -13.25 12.97 9.09
CA VAL A 255 -12.66 11.94 8.22
C VAL A 255 -12.90 10.57 8.83
N TYR A 256 -13.44 9.65 8.05
CA TYR A 256 -13.67 8.26 8.43
C TYR A 256 -12.82 7.30 7.61
N VAL A 257 -12.48 6.15 8.21
CA VAL A 257 -11.96 4.97 7.51
C VAL A 257 -12.91 3.81 7.80
N GLY A 258 -13.71 3.42 6.81
CA GLY A 258 -14.91 2.63 7.05
C GLY A 258 -15.85 3.37 8.01
N ASN A 259 -16.27 2.72 9.09
CA ASN A 259 -17.16 3.34 10.10
C ASN A 259 -16.40 4.02 11.25
N THR A 260 -15.07 4.11 11.19
CA THR A 260 -14.26 4.65 12.28
C THR A 260 -13.90 6.11 11.99
N PRO A 261 -14.29 7.08 12.84
CA PRO A 261 -13.84 8.46 12.72
C PRO A 261 -12.40 8.57 13.19
N ILE A 262 -11.55 9.18 12.37
CA ILE A 262 -10.08 9.24 12.56
C ILE A 262 -9.52 10.65 12.71
N GLY A 263 -10.24 11.68 12.25
CA GLY A 263 -9.70 13.04 12.20
C GLY A 263 -10.70 14.07 11.67
N ILE A 264 -10.20 15.28 11.46
CA ILE A 264 -10.94 16.40 10.87
C ILE A 264 -10.18 16.98 9.71
N VAL A 265 -10.92 17.49 8.73
CA VAL A 265 -10.46 18.46 7.74
C VAL A 265 -11.39 19.66 7.73
N ASP A 266 -10.84 20.85 7.53
CA ASP A 266 -11.57 22.10 7.50
C ASP A 266 -11.08 23.04 6.39
N LEU A 267 -12.02 23.84 5.89
CA LEU A 267 -11.80 25.02 5.07
C LEU A 267 -12.30 26.22 5.87
N ILE A 268 -11.49 27.25 5.99
CA ILE A 268 -11.82 28.50 6.69
C ILE A 268 -11.47 29.70 5.82
N HIS A 269 -12.06 30.85 6.14
CA HIS A 269 -11.87 32.09 5.37
C HIS A 269 -12.17 31.90 3.88
N LEU A 270 -13.18 31.09 3.56
CA LEU A 270 -13.59 30.86 2.18
C LEU A 270 -14.06 32.17 1.55
N ASP A 271 -13.28 32.66 0.60
CA ASP A 271 -13.54 33.87 -0.15
C ASP A 271 -14.01 33.48 -1.56
N HIS A 272 -15.32 33.51 -1.78
CA HIS A 272 -15.92 33.18 -3.07
C HIS A 272 -15.59 34.20 -4.17
N LYS A 273 -15.32 35.46 -3.80
CA LYS A 273 -15.02 36.51 -4.77
C LYS A 273 -13.60 36.35 -5.31
N ASN A 274 -12.63 36.21 -4.40
CA ASN A 274 -11.24 36.03 -4.78
C ASN A 274 -10.89 34.56 -5.09
N LYS A 275 -11.79 33.63 -4.79
CA LYS A 275 -11.64 32.18 -4.96
C LYS A 275 -10.43 31.66 -4.18
N ILE A 276 -10.35 32.01 -2.89
CA ILE A 276 -9.25 31.63 -2.00
C ILE A 276 -9.81 30.99 -0.73
N THR A 277 -9.08 30.03 -0.16
CA THR A 277 -9.40 29.47 1.16
C THR A 277 -8.14 29.13 1.95
N ASP A 278 -8.24 29.30 3.27
CA ASP A 278 -7.37 28.62 4.22
C ASP A 278 -7.89 27.20 4.45
N TRP A 279 -7.00 26.29 4.84
CA TRP A 279 -7.37 24.91 5.15
C TRP A 279 -6.52 24.32 6.27
N GLY A 280 -7.08 23.29 6.92
CA GLY A 280 -6.44 22.54 7.97
C GLY A 280 -6.90 21.09 7.98
N PHE A 281 -6.07 20.18 8.49
CA PHE A 281 -6.53 18.85 8.88
C PHE A 281 -5.62 18.27 9.96
N TYR A 282 -6.15 17.29 10.69
CA TYR A 282 -5.34 16.44 11.55
C TYR A 282 -5.98 15.06 11.73
N ILE A 283 -5.13 14.04 11.90
CA ILE A 283 -5.54 12.69 12.28
C ILE A 283 -5.48 12.63 13.80
N GLY A 284 -6.63 12.60 14.45
CA GLY A 284 -6.76 12.57 15.91
C GLY A 284 -6.54 11.18 16.51
N ASP A 285 -6.96 10.13 15.80
CA ASP A 285 -6.76 8.75 16.25
C ASP A 285 -5.32 8.27 15.95
N LYS A 286 -4.55 8.04 17.02
CA LYS A 286 -3.14 7.63 16.94
C LYS A 286 -2.95 6.34 16.14
N LYS A 287 -3.94 5.44 16.15
CA LYS A 287 -3.89 4.19 15.40
C LYS A 287 -3.81 4.41 13.89
N PHE A 288 -4.16 5.60 13.40
CA PHE A 288 -4.19 5.95 11.98
C PHE A 288 -3.03 6.87 11.55
N LYS A 289 -2.19 7.32 12.50
CA LYS A 289 -1.02 8.16 12.20
C LYS A 289 0.12 7.36 11.56
N GLY A 290 0.89 8.02 10.71
CA GLY A 290 2.08 7.43 10.07
C GLY A 290 1.78 6.37 9.01
N LYS A 291 0.52 6.21 8.61
CA LYS A 291 0.08 5.15 7.68
C LYS A 291 0.02 5.57 6.21
N GLY A 292 0.27 6.84 5.90
CA GLY A 292 0.13 7.42 4.55
C GLY A 292 -1.17 8.17 4.32
N LEU A 293 -2.14 8.05 5.24
CA LEU A 293 -3.48 8.65 5.13
C LEU A 293 -3.48 10.17 4.97
N GLY A 294 -2.47 10.87 5.48
CA GLY A 294 -2.35 12.32 5.26
C GLY A 294 -2.27 12.72 3.79
N LYS A 295 -1.67 11.89 2.92
CA LYS A 295 -1.67 12.13 1.47
C LYS A 295 -3.04 11.93 0.86
N VAL A 296 -3.74 10.86 1.26
CA VAL A 296 -5.08 10.54 0.75
C VAL A 296 -6.08 11.61 1.15
N ILE A 297 -6.05 12.04 2.42
CA ILE A 297 -6.88 13.13 2.94
C ILE A 297 -6.62 14.42 2.18
N LEU A 298 -5.35 14.82 2.05
CA LEU A 298 -4.99 16.09 1.43
C LEU A 298 -5.27 16.09 -0.08
N TYR A 299 -4.98 15.01 -0.79
CA TYR A 299 -5.30 14.89 -2.22
C TYR A 299 -6.80 15.04 -2.48
N ASN A 300 -7.63 14.31 -1.74
CA ASN A 300 -9.07 14.36 -1.93
C ASN A 300 -9.64 15.72 -1.52
N LEU A 301 -9.10 16.36 -0.49
CA LEU A 301 -9.45 17.75 -0.15
C LEU A 301 -9.11 18.71 -1.29
N MET A 302 -7.88 18.64 -1.83
CA MET A 302 -7.46 19.49 -2.95
C MET A 302 -8.35 19.27 -4.18
N ASN A 303 -8.62 18.01 -4.52
CA ASN A 303 -9.51 17.67 -5.63
C ASN A 303 -10.92 18.23 -5.42
N TYR A 304 -11.49 18.12 -4.22
CA TYR A 304 -12.77 18.72 -3.90
C TYR A 304 -12.74 20.25 -4.04
N VAL A 305 -11.71 20.91 -3.53
CA VAL A 305 -11.59 22.37 -3.56
C VAL A 305 -11.39 22.91 -4.98
N PHE A 306 -10.50 22.32 -5.77
CA PHE A 306 -10.19 22.80 -7.13
C PHE A 306 -11.25 22.37 -8.17
N GLU A 307 -11.73 21.12 -8.11
CA GLU A 307 -12.62 20.57 -9.14
C GLU A 307 -14.10 20.78 -8.82
N LYS A 308 -14.50 20.71 -7.53
CA LYS A 308 -15.92 20.82 -7.15
C LYS A 308 -16.30 22.23 -6.69
N MET A 309 -15.42 22.91 -5.96
CA MET A 309 -15.71 24.26 -5.44
C MET A 309 -15.23 25.39 -6.35
N ASP A 310 -14.45 25.09 -7.39
CA ASP A 310 -13.87 26.09 -8.30
C ASP A 310 -13.06 27.19 -7.58
N ILE A 311 -12.29 26.79 -6.56
CA ILE A 311 -11.36 27.68 -5.86
C ILE A 311 -10.06 27.81 -6.65
N TYR A 312 -9.49 29.01 -6.70
CA TYR A 312 -8.28 29.33 -7.44
C TYR A 312 -7.01 29.06 -6.62
N LYS A 313 -7.05 29.31 -5.30
CA LYS A 313 -5.90 29.14 -4.42
C LYS A 313 -6.27 28.54 -3.07
N MET A 314 -5.48 27.55 -2.65
CA MET A 314 -5.46 27.05 -1.28
C MET A 314 -4.19 27.49 -0.59
N HIS A 315 -4.28 28.01 0.63
CA HIS A 315 -3.09 28.28 1.46
C HIS A 315 -3.29 27.86 2.91
N THR A 316 -2.20 27.78 3.65
CA THR A 316 -2.24 27.58 5.10
C THR A 316 -0.95 28.07 5.74
N SER A 317 -0.94 28.13 7.08
CA SER A 317 0.24 28.45 7.87
C SER A 317 0.71 27.23 8.66
N VAL A 318 2.03 27.07 8.74
CA VAL A 318 2.65 25.90 9.38
C VAL A 318 3.71 26.38 10.36
N LEU A 319 3.66 25.88 11.59
CA LEU A 319 4.70 26.14 12.58
C LEU A 319 6.06 25.66 12.06
N GLU A 320 7.11 26.44 12.30
CA GLU A 320 8.46 26.12 11.78
C GLU A 320 8.99 24.75 12.23
N ASN A 321 8.55 24.26 13.38
CA ASN A 321 8.94 22.96 13.94
C ASN A 321 8.12 21.77 13.40
N ASN A 322 7.04 22.00 12.63
CA ASN A 322 6.21 20.92 12.07
C ASN A 322 6.76 20.42 10.73
N THR A 323 7.95 19.81 10.79
CA THR A 323 8.66 19.29 9.61
C THR A 323 7.89 18.19 8.89
N VAL A 324 7.07 17.42 9.61
CA VAL A 324 6.22 16.36 9.03
C VAL A 324 5.17 16.94 8.09
N ALA A 325 4.45 17.99 8.53
CA ALA A 325 3.47 18.67 7.71
C ALA A 325 4.13 19.36 6.52
N MET A 326 5.21 20.11 6.74
CA MET A 326 5.96 20.77 5.67
C MET A 326 6.43 19.80 4.57
N ASN A 327 6.95 18.63 4.96
CA ASN A 327 7.38 17.60 4.02
C ASN A 327 6.22 16.98 3.25
N LEU A 328 5.06 16.82 3.88
CA LEU A 328 3.86 16.35 3.20
C LEU A 328 3.39 17.39 2.18
N TYR A 329 3.26 18.65 2.58
CA TYR A 329 2.74 19.71 1.73
C TYR A 329 3.62 19.95 0.51
N LYS A 330 4.95 19.96 0.69
CA LYS A 330 5.90 20.03 -0.43
C LYS A 330 5.74 18.86 -1.41
N LYS A 331 5.47 17.63 -0.92
CA LYS A 331 5.23 16.46 -1.78
C LYS A 331 3.90 16.53 -2.53
N MET A 332 2.93 17.26 -1.99
CA MET A 332 1.62 17.48 -2.61
C MET A 332 1.58 18.71 -3.51
N GLY A 333 2.74 19.36 -3.76
CA GLY A 333 2.86 20.47 -4.71
C GLY A 333 2.80 21.86 -4.10
N PHE A 334 2.54 21.99 -2.80
CA PHE A 334 2.53 23.31 -2.15
C PHE A 334 3.91 23.97 -2.19
N LYS A 335 3.91 25.27 -2.51
CA LYS A 335 5.09 26.12 -2.53
C LYS A 335 5.10 27.03 -1.30
N LYS A 336 6.30 27.40 -0.84
CA LYS A 336 6.47 28.37 0.24
C LYS A 336 6.28 29.77 -0.33
N GLU A 337 5.33 30.52 0.23
CA GLU A 337 5.01 31.88 -0.20
C GLU A 337 5.55 32.94 0.77
N GLY A 338 5.76 32.58 2.04
CA GLY A 338 6.19 33.55 3.04
C GLY A 338 6.68 32.96 4.35
N ARG A 339 7.14 33.85 5.23
CA ARG A 339 7.57 33.56 6.60
C ARG A 339 7.15 34.72 7.50
N LEU A 340 6.27 34.46 8.45
CA LEU A 340 5.97 35.38 9.54
C LEU A 340 6.97 35.12 10.66
N ARG A 341 7.90 36.06 10.86
CA ARG A 341 8.96 35.95 11.87
C ARG A 341 8.40 36.25 13.25
N LYS A 342 8.77 35.42 14.24
CA LYS A 342 8.40 35.55 15.66
C LYS A 342 6.90 35.79 15.84
N HIS A 343 6.08 35.06 15.09
CA HIS A 343 4.65 35.34 14.96
C HIS A 343 3.83 34.75 16.11
N LEU A 344 4.27 33.63 16.69
CA LEU A 344 3.57 32.95 17.77
C LEU A 344 4.45 32.77 18.99
N LEU A 345 3.87 32.95 20.18
CA LEU A 345 4.49 32.62 21.46
C LEU A 345 4.13 31.18 21.86
N ARG A 346 5.14 30.32 22.01
CA ARG A 346 5.02 28.91 22.40
C ARG A 346 6.05 28.61 23.48
N ASP A 347 5.60 28.12 24.64
CA ASP A 347 6.50 27.77 25.76
C ASP A 347 7.54 28.87 26.06
N ASN A 348 7.07 30.13 26.14
CA ASN A 348 7.88 31.35 26.33
C ASN A 348 8.93 31.63 25.24
N LYS A 349 8.81 31.01 24.06
CA LYS A 349 9.65 31.27 22.89
C LYS A 349 8.82 31.73 21.72
N TYR A 350 9.29 32.76 21.03
CA TYR A 350 8.69 33.17 19.77
C TYR A 350 9.15 32.23 18.66
N ILE A 351 8.19 31.69 17.92
CA ILE A 351 8.43 30.82 16.76
C ILE A 351 7.86 31.43 15.49
N ASP A 352 8.39 30.98 14.37
CA ASP A 352 7.99 31.44 13.05
C ASP A 352 6.84 30.61 12.48
N LEU A 353 6.04 31.24 11.62
CA LEU A 353 5.07 30.58 10.75
C LEU A 353 5.54 30.63 9.31
N PHE A 354 5.51 29.49 8.64
CA PHE A 354 5.67 29.43 7.18
C PHE A 354 4.30 29.50 6.52
N ILE A 355 4.18 30.38 5.52
CA ILE A 355 3.00 30.47 4.67
C ILE A 355 3.28 29.63 3.43
N ILE A 356 2.34 28.73 3.12
CA ILE A 356 2.42 27.86 1.96
C ILE A 356 1.12 27.92 1.16
N GLY A 357 1.22 27.81 -0.15
CA GLY A 357 0.09 27.87 -1.05
C GLY A 357 0.26 26.98 -2.27
N ILE A 358 -0.85 26.71 -2.95
CA ILE A 358 -0.89 26.09 -4.26
C ILE A 358 -2.01 26.72 -5.08
N LEU A 359 -1.72 26.97 -6.35
CA LEU A 359 -2.65 27.54 -7.33
C LEU A 359 -3.37 26.43 -8.12
N LYS A 360 -4.51 26.76 -8.70
CA LYS A 360 -5.30 25.84 -9.52
C LYS A 360 -4.52 25.33 -10.73
N GLU A 361 -3.74 26.17 -11.41
CA GLU A 361 -2.92 25.71 -12.54
C GLU A 361 -1.86 24.70 -12.10
N GLU A 362 -1.19 24.98 -10.97
CA GLU A 362 -0.18 24.09 -10.41
C GLU A 362 -0.78 22.74 -10.02
N TRP A 363 -2.00 22.74 -9.47
CA TRP A 363 -2.75 21.53 -9.20
C TRP A 363 -3.07 20.74 -10.48
N ASN A 364 -3.56 21.43 -11.52
CA ASN A 364 -3.91 20.80 -12.80
C ASN A 364 -2.70 20.09 -13.46
N GLU A 365 -1.50 20.64 -13.29
CA GLU A 365 -0.26 20.04 -13.81
C GLU A 365 0.13 18.75 -13.07
N ILE A 366 -0.14 18.67 -11.76
CA ILE A 366 0.40 17.60 -10.91
C ILE A 366 -0.63 16.57 -10.45
N SER A 367 -1.92 16.87 -10.49
CA SER A 367 -2.98 16.04 -9.88
C SER A 367 -2.96 14.60 -10.38
N SER A 368 -2.93 14.41 -11.71
CA SER A 368 -2.81 13.09 -12.35
C SER A 368 -1.52 12.37 -11.97
N THR A 369 -0.39 13.08 -11.97
CA THR A 369 0.91 12.54 -11.58
C THR A 369 0.91 12.10 -10.11
N LEU A 370 0.37 12.92 -9.21
CA LEU A 370 0.24 12.59 -7.78
C LEU A 370 -0.67 11.39 -7.59
N LYS A 371 -1.79 11.35 -8.31
CA LYS A 371 -2.75 10.24 -8.29
C LYS A 371 -2.07 8.95 -8.68
N THR A 372 -1.35 8.89 -9.80
CA THR A 372 -0.63 7.67 -10.22
C THR A 372 0.56 7.34 -9.32
N LYS A 373 1.37 8.34 -8.94
CA LYS A 373 2.60 8.14 -8.17
C LYS A 373 2.35 7.62 -6.76
N TYR A 374 1.28 8.09 -6.13
CA TYR A 374 0.89 7.69 -4.79
C TYR A 374 -0.33 6.77 -4.78
N ASP A 375 -0.81 6.42 -5.96
CA ASP A 375 -1.97 5.56 -6.23
C ASP A 375 -3.14 5.98 -5.31
N LEU A 376 -3.63 7.20 -5.51
CA LEU A 376 -4.58 7.84 -4.59
C LEU A 376 -6.02 7.49 -4.99
N PRO A 377 -6.84 6.96 -4.06
CA PRO A 377 -8.23 6.65 -4.36
C PRO A 377 -9.04 7.94 -4.53
N ASP A 378 -10.04 7.88 -5.41
CA ASP A 378 -11.09 8.88 -5.46
C ASP A 378 -12.05 8.62 -4.30
N GLU A 379 -12.10 9.55 -3.36
CA GLU A 379 -12.93 9.45 -2.17
C GLU A 379 -13.99 10.54 -2.20
N GLU A 380 -15.17 10.20 -1.69
CA GLU A 380 -16.33 11.09 -1.76
C GLU A 380 -16.41 12.00 -0.53
N PHE A 381 -16.57 13.29 -0.81
CA PHE A 381 -17.13 14.24 0.14
C PHE A 381 -18.65 14.06 0.12
N MET A 382 -19.20 13.63 1.27
CA MET A 382 -20.65 13.47 1.46
C MET A 382 -21.34 14.80 1.69
#